data_AF-A0AAX1D6X1-F1
#
_entry.id   AF-A0AAX1D6X1-F1
#
_cell.length_a   1.000
_cell.length_b   1.000
_cell.length_c   1.000
_cell.angle_alpha   90.00
_cell.angle_beta   90.00
_cell.angle_gamma   90.00
#
_symmetry.space_group_name_H-M   'P 1'
#
loop_
_entity.id
_entity.type
_entity.pdbx_description
1 polymer ?
#
loop_
_entity_poly.entity_id
_entity_poly.type
_entity_poly.pdbx_seq_one_letter_code
_entity_poly.pdbx_strand_id
1 'polypeptide(L)'
;IWRHAGANLRQGRAGMDVPVALGIVAAFVPSVHATYTGRGEVYFDSVTMFVAFLLTARYLELCARQSFGGPTGSQRHARVEAQRLLLGAGADRLASRFVMAQVALALAAAAAWAYIDPTRSLPVMVALLVMSCPCAMSMAVPTAMASAHSALAAHPSMSEAALDTLLAQAQRKARQSLHAALAWHLLVTPLALAGWVTPWLAAITMLVSSLAVACNAWRWARRDWSADLACAEAPGSAP
;
A
#
# COMPACT_ATOMS: atom_id res chain seq x y z
N ILE A 1 8.68 -14.04 -2.88
CA ILE A 1 7.86 -13.36 -3.91
C ILE A 1 7.21 -14.40 -4.84
N TRP A 2 8.00 -15.13 -5.62
CA TRP A 2 7.53 -16.13 -6.61
C TRP A 2 6.65 -17.27 -6.07
N ARG A 3 7.00 -17.84 -4.91
CA ARG A 3 6.23 -18.91 -4.27
C ARG A 3 4.85 -18.45 -3.77
N HIS A 4 4.73 -17.20 -3.33
CA HIS A 4 3.47 -16.58 -2.90
C HIS A 4 2.61 -16.14 -4.10
N ALA A 5 3.23 -15.62 -5.16
CA ALA A 5 2.55 -15.31 -6.41
C ALA A 5 1.90 -16.57 -7.04
N GLY A 6 2.63 -17.68 -7.12
CA GLY A 6 2.12 -18.95 -7.63
C GLY A 6 1.02 -19.58 -6.77
N ALA A 7 1.07 -19.43 -5.44
CA ALA A 7 0.02 -19.90 -4.54
C ALA A 7 -1.27 -19.06 -4.64
N ASN A 8 -1.15 -17.73 -4.79
CA ASN A 8 -2.28 -16.80 -4.94
C ASN A 8 -3.03 -16.99 -6.27
N LEU A 9 -2.29 -17.18 -7.38
CA LEU A 9 -2.85 -17.50 -8.69
C LEU A 9 -3.69 -18.79 -8.69
N ARG A 10 -3.27 -19.80 -7.91
CA ARG A 10 -4.01 -21.08 -7.76
C ARG A 10 -5.30 -20.98 -6.92
N GLN A 11 -5.48 -19.90 -6.15
CA GLN A 11 -6.65 -19.71 -5.29
C GLN A 11 -7.63 -18.66 -5.84
N GLY A 12 -7.46 -18.19 -7.09
CA GLY A 12 -8.33 -17.18 -7.70
C GLY A 12 -8.27 -15.80 -7.03
N ARG A 13 -7.30 -15.58 -6.13
CA ARG A 13 -7.05 -14.30 -5.48
C ARG A 13 -5.83 -13.70 -6.16
N ALA A 14 -6.02 -12.65 -6.96
CA ALA A 14 -4.93 -11.84 -7.48
C ALA A 14 -4.23 -11.15 -6.29
N GLY A 15 -3.33 -11.89 -5.63
CA GLY A 15 -2.55 -11.37 -4.51
C GLY A 15 -1.63 -10.26 -4.99
N MET A 16 -1.42 -9.27 -4.12
CA MET A 16 -0.58 -8.08 -4.33
C MET A 16 0.83 -8.37 -4.86
N ASP A 17 1.34 -9.60 -4.71
CA ASP A 17 2.68 -9.98 -5.17
C ASP A 17 2.78 -10.30 -6.67
N VAL A 18 1.66 -10.59 -7.35
CA VAL A 18 1.65 -10.97 -8.77
C VAL A 18 2.01 -9.78 -9.68
N PRO A 19 1.42 -8.58 -9.53
CA PRO A 19 1.74 -7.42 -10.36
C PRO A 19 3.17 -6.92 -10.13
N VAL A 20 3.63 -6.96 -8.88
CA VAL A 20 5.02 -6.63 -8.51
C VAL A 20 6.02 -7.57 -9.18
N ALA A 21 5.76 -8.88 -9.13
CA ALA A 21 6.60 -9.87 -9.82
C ALA A 21 6.58 -9.65 -11.34
N LEU A 22 5.41 -9.37 -11.92
CA LEU A 22 5.26 -9.07 -13.35
C LEU A 22 6.08 -7.84 -13.75
N GLY A 23 6.06 -6.77 -12.95
CA GLY A 23 6.85 -5.56 -13.19
C GLY A 23 8.36 -5.79 -13.14
N ILE A 24 8.83 -6.58 -12.17
CA ILE A 24 10.25 -6.96 -12.07
C ILE A 24 10.67 -7.75 -13.31
N VAL A 25 9.86 -8.72 -13.76
CA VAL A 25 10.12 -9.50 -14.99
C VAL A 25 10.13 -8.62 -16.22
N ALA A 26 9.12 -7.76 -16.35
CA ALA A 26 8.96 -6.87 -17.49
C ALA A 26 10.10 -5.84 -17.61
N ALA A 27 10.77 -5.49 -16.51
CA ALA A 27 11.95 -4.64 -16.53
C ALA A 27 13.27 -5.43 -16.70
N PHE A 28 13.36 -6.63 -16.12
CA PHE A 28 14.57 -7.44 -16.13
C PHE A 28 14.81 -8.15 -17.46
N VAL A 29 13.77 -8.77 -18.05
CA VAL A 29 13.92 -9.56 -19.29
C VAL A 29 14.37 -8.71 -20.48
N PRO A 30 13.79 -7.52 -20.75
CA PRO A 30 14.27 -6.65 -21.82
C PRO A 30 15.68 -6.14 -21.56
N SER A 31 16.03 -5.85 -20.30
CA SER A 31 17.39 -5.40 -19.93
C SER A 31 18.44 -6.47 -20.19
N VAL A 32 18.14 -7.74 -19.87
CA VAL A 32 19.02 -8.87 -20.20
C VAL A 32 19.14 -9.03 -21.72
N HIS A 33 18.03 -8.97 -22.45
CA HIS A 33 18.03 -9.07 -23.91
C HIS A 33 18.85 -7.94 -24.56
N ALA A 34 18.70 -6.70 -24.10
CA ALA A 34 19.48 -5.55 -24.58
C ALA A 34 20.98 -5.71 -24.30
N THR A 35 21.34 -6.27 -23.15
CA THR A 35 22.73 -6.54 -22.75
C THR A 35 23.39 -7.59 -23.66
N TYR A 36 22.67 -8.67 -24.00
CA TYR A 36 23.22 -9.72 -24.88
C TYR A 36 23.29 -9.30 -26.34
N THR A 37 22.36 -8.47 -26.81
CA THR A 37 22.29 -8.03 -28.22
C THR A 37 23.10 -6.76 -28.49
N GLY A 38 23.61 -6.10 -27.45
CA GLY A 38 24.33 -4.82 -27.55
C GLY A 38 23.47 -3.67 -28.07
N ARG A 39 22.14 -3.81 -28.05
CA ARG A 39 21.16 -2.85 -28.59
C ARG A 39 20.02 -2.65 -27.61
N GLY A 40 19.73 -1.40 -27.26
CA GLY A 40 18.63 -1.00 -26.37
C GLY A 40 19.09 -0.45 -25.03
N GLU A 41 18.16 0.18 -24.31
CA GLU A 41 18.38 0.75 -22.99
C GLU A 41 18.40 -0.35 -21.91
N VAL A 42 19.35 -0.26 -20.98
CA VAL A 42 19.54 -1.23 -19.90
C VAL A 42 19.03 -0.61 -18.59
N TYR A 43 18.06 -1.26 -17.93
CA TYR A 43 17.38 -0.71 -16.75
C TYR A 43 17.78 -1.38 -15.42
N PHE A 44 18.93 -2.05 -15.35
CA PHE A 44 19.34 -2.80 -14.15
C PHE A 44 19.36 -1.94 -12.88
N ASP A 45 19.83 -0.69 -12.96
CA ASP A 45 19.86 0.24 -11.82
C ASP A 45 18.46 0.62 -11.32
N SER A 46 17.50 0.73 -12.24
CA SER A 46 16.11 1.00 -11.87
C SER A 46 15.46 -0.22 -11.21
N VAL A 47 15.79 -1.43 -11.69
CA VAL A 47 15.27 -2.68 -11.11
C VAL A 47 15.82 -2.93 -9.71
N THR A 48 17.13 -2.74 -9.49
CA THR A 48 17.75 -2.94 -8.17
C THR A 48 17.23 -1.94 -7.15
N MET A 49 17.11 -0.66 -7.51
CA MET A 49 16.51 0.38 -6.68
C MET A 49 15.05 0.06 -6.35
N PHE A 50 14.25 -0.37 -7.33
CA PHE A 50 12.86 -0.77 -7.13
C PHE A 50 12.73 -1.93 -6.15
N VAL A 51 13.54 -2.99 -6.31
CA VAL A 51 13.54 -4.14 -5.40
C VAL A 51 13.95 -3.71 -3.99
N ALA A 52 14.97 -2.87 -3.84
CA ALA A 52 15.41 -2.37 -2.55
C ALA A 52 14.30 -1.59 -1.83
N PHE A 53 13.62 -0.69 -2.53
CA PHE A 53 12.50 0.08 -1.97
C PHE A 53 11.28 -0.77 -1.63
N LEU A 54 10.94 -1.76 -2.47
CA LEU A 54 9.86 -2.71 -2.16
C LEU A 54 10.18 -3.54 -0.92
N LEU A 55 11.41 -4.04 -0.81
CA LEU A 55 11.85 -4.79 0.37
C LEU A 55 11.85 -3.89 1.62
N THR A 56 12.25 -2.63 1.48
CA THR A 56 12.20 -1.64 2.57
C THR A 56 10.77 -1.40 3.03
N ALA A 57 9.84 -1.17 2.10
CA ALA A 57 8.42 -1.00 2.44
C ALA A 57 7.84 -2.25 3.12
N ARG A 58 8.16 -3.46 2.63
CA ARG A 58 7.76 -4.73 3.25
C ARG A 58 8.40 -4.96 4.62
N TYR A 59 9.65 -4.54 4.80
CA TYR A 59 10.32 -4.60 6.08
C TYR A 59 9.65 -3.66 7.10
N LEU A 60 9.36 -2.42 6.71
CA LEU A 60 8.60 -1.48 7.55
C LEU A 60 7.21 -2.01 7.89
N GLU A 61 6.53 -2.65 6.92
CA GLU A 61 5.25 -3.32 7.13
C GLU A 61 5.38 -4.45 8.16
N LEU A 62 6.43 -5.26 8.07
CA LEU A 62 6.70 -6.35 9.00
C LEU A 62 6.94 -5.82 10.42
N CYS A 63 7.78 -4.79 10.57
CA CYS A 63 8.02 -4.14 11.85
C CYS A 63 6.73 -3.56 12.44
N ALA A 64 5.89 -2.91 11.63
CA ALA A 64 4.61 -2.38 12.06
C ALA A 64 3.62 -3.49 12.50
N ARG A 65 3.71 -4.69 11.93
CA ARG A 65 2.88 -5.85 12.31
C ARG A 65 3.40 -6.58 13.55
N GLN A 66 4.72 -6.63 13.74
CA GLN A 66 5.36 -7.42 14.81
C GLN A 66 5.37 -6.72 16.17
N SER A 67 5.37 -5.39 16.22
CA SER A 67 5.45 -4.63 17.48
C SER A 67 4.24 -4.81 18.44
N PHE A 68 3.25 -5.66 18.11
CA PHE A 68 1.94 -5.66 18.79
C PHE A 68 1.41 -7.04 19.23
N GLY A 69 2.29 -8.02 19.46
CA GLY A 69 1.94 -9.27 20.14
C GLY A 69 1.84 -9.12 21.66
N GLY A 70 0.81 -8.44 22.17
CA GLY A 70 0.44 -8.46 23.59
C GLY A 70 -0.52 -9.61 23.92
N PRO A 71 -0.68 -10.04 25.20
CA PRO A 71 -1.43 -11.22 25.57
C PRO A 71 -2.87 -11.18 25.04
N THR A 72 -3.14 -12.09 24.12
CA THR A 72 -4.46 -12.42 23.58
C THR A 72 -5.34 -13.00 24.69
N GLY A 73 -6.48 -12.37 24.96
CA GLY A 73 -7.44 -12.92 25.93
C GLY A 73 -8.72 -12.12 26.17
N SER A 74 -8.79 -10.83 25.83
CA SER A 74 -10.02 -10.05 26.01
C SER A 74 -10.87 -9.98 24.73
N GLN A 75 -12.20 -10.03 24.88
CA GLN A 75 -13.17 -9.87 23.77
C GLN A 75 -12.88 -8.60 22.93
N ARG A 76 -12.29 -7.56 23.54
CA ARG A 76 -11.94 -6.29 22.87
C ARG A 76 -10.87 -6.45 21.80
N HIS A 77 -9.81 -7.23 22.06
CA HIS A 77 -8.79 -7.51 21.05
C HIS A 77 -9.38 -8.26 19.85
N ALA A 78 -10.32 -9.17 20.09
CA ALA A 78 -11.03 -9.88 19.02
C ALA A 78 -11.88 -8.93 18.16
N ARG A 79 -12.53 -7.91 18.76
CA ARG A 79 -13.26 -6.88 18.03
C ARG A 79 -12.35 -6.05 17.12
N VAL A 80 -11.18 -5.64 17.61
CA VAL A 80 -10.19 -4.89 16.80
C VAL A 80 -9.70 -5.72 15.61
N GLU A 81 -9.37 -7.00 15.83
CA GLU A 81 -8.90 -7.88 14.76
C GLU A 81 -10.03 -8.19 13.74
N ALA A 82 -11.26 -8.43 14.20
CA ALA A 82 -12.41 -8.60 13.30
C ALA A 82 -12.60 -7.38 12.40
N GLN A 83 -12.50 -6.18 12.97
CA GLN A 83 -12.60 -4.93 12.23
C GLN A 83 -11.45 -4.74 11.22
N ARG A 84 -10.22 -5.10 11.61
CA ARG A 84 -9.06 -5.11 10.72
C ARG A 84 -9.28 -6.02 9.51
N LEU A 85 -9.78 -7.24 9.73
CA LEU A 85 -10.04 -8.20 8.66
C LEU A 85 -11.14 -7.71 7.70
N LEU A 86 -12.24 -7.17 8.23
CA LEU A 86 -13.35 -6.66 7.42
C LEU A 86 -12.94 -5.47 6.56
N LEU A 87 -12.28 -4.48 7.15
CA LEU A 87 -11.80 -3.29 6.43
C LEU A 87 -10.66 -3.64 5.48
N GLY A 88 -9.76 -4.55 5.89
CA GLY A 88 -8.64 -5.02 5.10
C GLY A 88 -9.11 -5.71 3.83
N ALA A 89 -10.09 -6.60 3.92
CA ALA A 89 -10.66 -7.25 2.75
C ALA A 89 -11.30 -6.25 1.75
N GLY A 90 -11.91 -5.17 2.26
CA GLY A 90 -12.42 -4.08 1.42
C GLY A 90 -11.31 -3.29 0.73
N ALA A 91 -10.29 -2.89 1.49
CA ALA A 91 -9.11 -2.18 0.99
C ALA A 91 -8.36 -3.00 -0.06
N ASP A 92 -8.15 -4.30 0.19
CA ASP A 92 -7.46 -5.22 -0.72
C ASP A 92 -8.23 -5.41 -2.03
N ARG A 93 -9.57 -5.49 -1.98
CA ARG A 93 -10.40 -5.55 -3.20
C ARG A 93 -10.32 -4.27 -4.03
N LEU A 94 -10.27 -3.11 -3.38
CA LEU A 94 -10.09 -1.85 -4.10
C LEU A 94 -8.69 -1.76 -4.70
N ALA A 95 -7.67 -2.11 -3.92
CA ALA A 95 -6.28 -2.17 -4.36
C ALA A 95 -6.13 -3.10 -5.57
N SER A 96 -6.71 -4.30 -5.55
CA SER A 96 -6.62 -5.24 -6.66
C SER A 96 -7.28 -4.71 -7.94
N ARG A 97 -8.45 -4.05 -7.82
CA ARG A 97 -9.13 -3.39 -8.95
C ARG A 97 -8.29 -2.24 -9.52
N PHE A 98 -7.71 -1.43 -8.65
CA PHE A 98 -6.80 -0.35 -9.04
C PHE A 98 -5.58 -0.89 -9.81
N VAL A 99 -4.96 -1.96 -9.31
CA VAL A 99 -3.82 -2.60 -9.98
C VAL A 99 -4.20 -3.11 -11.36
N MET A 100 -5.31 -3.84 -11.47
CA MET A 100 -5.79 -4.35 -12.75
C MET A 100 -6.02 -3.21 -13.76
N ALA A 101 -6.63 -2.12 -13.31
CA ALA A 101 -6.83 -0.93 -14.13
C ALA A 101 -5.50 -0.29 -14.58
N GLN A 102 -4.52 -0.16 -13.67
CA GLN A 102 -3.20 0.38 -13.98
C GLN A 102 -2.40 -0.51 -14.94
N VAL A 103 -2.46 -1.84 -14.78
CA VAL A 103 -1.80 -2.77 -15.71
C VAL A 103 -2.43 -2.66 -17.10
N ALA A 104 -3.75 -2.62 -17.21
CA ALA A 104 -4.44 -2.41 -18.48
C ALA A 104 -4.05 -1.06 -19.12
N LEU A 105 -3.99 0.00 -18.30
CA LEU A 105 -3.57 1.32 -18.73
C LEU A 105 -2.11 1.35 -19.21
N ALA A 106 -1.22 0.64 -18.52
CA ALA A 106 0.19 0.51 -18.91
C ALA A 106 0.35 -0.15 -20.28
N LEU A 107 -0.40 -1.24 -20.53
CA LEU A 107 -0.41 -1.92 -21.83
C LEU A 107 -0.98 -1.04 -22.93
N ALA A 108 -2.08 -0.32 -22.66
CA ALA A 108 -2.67 0.62 -23.61
C ALA A 108 -1.72 1.77 -23.94
N ALA A 109 -1.05 2.34 -22.93
CA ALA A 109 -0.06 3.40 -23.11
C ALA A 109 1.16 2.90 -23.90
N ALA A 110 1.65 1.69 -23.61
CA ALA A 110 2.74 1.07 -24.35
C ALA A 110 2.39 0.91 -25.83
N ALA A 111 1.19 0.41 -26.14
CA ALA A 111 0.70 0.27 -27.50
C ALA A 111 0.59 1.63 -28.20
N ALA A 112 -0.04 2.62 -27.56
CA ALA A 112 -0.18 3.96 -28.12
C ALA A 112 1.18 4.60 -28.45
N TRP A 113 2.13 4.56 -27.50
CA TRP A 113 3.46 5.10 -27.73
C TRP A 113 4.27 4.28 -28.74
N ALA A 114 4.04 2.97 -28.90
CA ALA A 114 4.67 2.18 -29.94
C ALA A 114 4.30 2.65 -31.36
N TYR A 115 3.10 3.22 -31.55
CA TYR A 115 2.69 3.82 -32.83
C TYR A 115 3.20 5.25 -33.03
N ILE A 116 3.35 6.03 -31.95
CA ILE A 116 3.71 7.46 -32.02
C ILE A 116 5.24 7.65 -32.00
N ASP A 117 5.91 7.09 -31.00
CA ASP A 117 7.36 7.18 -30.78
C ASP A 117 7.83 5.95 -29.98
N PRO A 118 8.36 4.92 -30.68
CA PRO A 118 8.78 3.66 -30.06
C PRO A 118 9.81 3.83 -28.94
N THR A 119 10.58 4.92 -28.94
CA THR A 119 11.60 5.17 -27.92
C THR A 119 11.01 5.45 -26.54
N ARG A 120 9.77 5.96 -26.47
CA ARG A 120 9.06 6.29 -25.23
C ARG A 120 8.19 5.16 -24.69
N SER A 121 7.86 4.17 -25.51
CA SER A 121 6.95 3.07 -25.14
C SER A 121 7.42 2.29 -23.92
N LEU A 122 8.69 1.87 -23.90
CA LEU A 122 9.26 1.09 -22.80
C LEU A 122 9.34 1.90 -21.48
N PRO A 123 9.90 3.13 -21.45
CA PRO A 123 9.93 3.94 -20.23
C PRO A 123 8.54 4.20 -19.64
N VAL A 124 7.55 4.55 -20.47
CA VAL A 124 6.18 4.84 -20.03
C VAL A 124 5.52 3.59 -19.46
N MET A 125 5.64 2.45 -20.16
CA MET A 125 5.11 1.17 -19.69
C MET A 125 5.70 0.78 -18.33
N VAL A 126 7.03 0.83 -18.21
CA VAL A 126 7.72 0.45 -16.96
C VAL A 126 7.33 1.39 -15.82
N ALA A 127 7.23 2.70 -16.07
CA ALA A 127 6.80 3.66 -15.06
C ALA A 127 5.38 3.36 -14.54
N LEU A 128 4.42 3.09 -15.43
CA LEU A 128 3.04 2.75 -15.07
C LEU A 128 2.95 1.40 -14.34
N LEU A 129 3.72 0.38 -14.77
CA LEU A 129 3.78 -0.91 -14.09
C LEU A 129 4.38 -0.78 -12.67
N VAL A 130 5.44 0.01 -12.49
CA VAL A 130 6.03 0.31 -11.17
C VAL A 130 5.02 1.01 -10.27
N MET A 131 4.27 1.97 -10.81
CA MET A 131 3.23 2.72 -10.10
C MET A 131 2.00 1.86 -9.77
N SER A 132 1.88 0.67 -10.34
CA SER A 132 0.80 -0.26 -10.00
C SER A 132 0.92 -0.84 -8.59
N CYS A 133 2.07 -0.76 -7.88
CA CYS A 133 2.12 -1.32 -6.52
C CYS A 133 1.19 -0.55 -5.58
N PRO A 134 0.09 -1.16 -5.09
CA PRO A 134 -0.86 -0.49 -4.19
C PRO A 134 -0.38 -0.59 -2.73
N CYS A 135 0.94 -0.57 -2.53
CA CYS A 135 1.64 -0.82 -1.27
C CYS A 135 1.05 0.07 -0.14
N ALA A 136 0.90 1.38 -0.39
CA ALA A 136 0.32 2.33 0.55
C ALA A 136 -1.17 2.09 0.88
N MET A 137 -1.95 1.61 -0.09
CA MET A 137 -3.38 1.34 0.06
C MET A 137 -3.62 0.11 0.95
N SER A 138 -2.86 -0.96 0.70
CA SER A 138 -2.96 -2.23 1.43
C SER A 138 -2.44 -2.09 2.88
N MET A 139 -1.55 -1.13 3.14
CA MET A 139 -1.04 -0.84 4.48
C MET A 139 -1.91 0.11 5.30
N ALA A 140 -2.86 0.83 4.71
CA ALA A 140 -3.65 1.84 5.42
C ALA A 140 -4.48 1.27 6.58
N VAL A 141 -5.13 0.11 6.38
CA VAL A 141 -5.91 -0.58 7.41
C VAL A 141 -5.03 -1.21 8.51
N PRO A 142 -4.01 -2.05 8.20
CA PRO A 142 -3.23 -2.69 9.25
C PRO A 142 -2.46 -1.68 10.10
N THR A 143 -1.98 -0.58 9.52
CA THR A 143 -1.28 0.47 10.30
C THR A 143 -2.23 1.23 11.21
N ALA A 144 -3.44 1.58 10.75
CA ALA A 144 -4.44 2.24 11.60
C ALA A 144 -4.94 1.33 12.74
N MET A 145 -5.17 0.04 12.46
CA MET A 145 -5.60 -0.92 13.48
C MET A 145 -4.48 -1.28 14.45
N ALA A 146 -3.22 -1.32 14.01
CA ALA A 146 -2.07 -1.47 14.88
C ALA A 146 -1.97 -0.32 15.90
N SER A 147 -2.16 0.92 15.45
CA SER A 147 -2.21 2.08 16.34
C SER A 147 -3.44 2.05 17.29
N ALA A 148 -4.56 1.45 16.88
CA ALA A 148 -5.70 1.22 17.78
C ALA A 148 -5.37 0.16 18.84
N HIS A 149 -4.66 -0.91 18.48
CA HIS A 149 -4.16 -1.90 19.42
C HIS A 149 -3.18 -1.30 20.44
N SER A 150 -2.29 -0.41 20.02
CA SER A 150 -1.38 0.26 20.95
C SER A 150 -2.13 1.17 21.93
N ALA A 151 -3.15 1.88 21.48
CA ALA A 151 -4.01 2.69 22.36
C ALA A 151 -4.79 1.82 23.36
N LEU A 152 -5.31 0.67 22.91
CA LEU A 152 -5.97 -0.31 23.79
C LEU A 152 -5.02 -0.89 24.84
N ALA A 153 -3.79 -1.21 24.45
CA ALA A 153 -2.76 -1.73 25.37
C ALA A 153 -2.34 -0.69 26.42
N ALA A 154 -2.31 0.60 26.07
CA ALA A 154 -2.02 1.69 27.00
C ALA A 154 -3.15 1.97 28.00
N HIS A 155 -4.41 1.64 27.65
CA HIS A 155 -5.59 1.91 28.45
C HIS A 155 -6.49 0.67 28.60
N PRO A 156 -6.05 -0.37 29.35
CA PRO A 156 -6.73 -1.66 29.42
C PRO A 156 -8.14 -1.59 30.03
N SER A 157 -8.42 -0.58 30.86
CA SER A 157 -9.70 -0.39 31.58
C SER A 157 -10.70 0.50 30.85
N MET A 158 -10.48 0.89 29.59
CA MET A 158 -11.40 1.77 28.85
C MET A 158 -12.82 1.17 28.76
N SER A 159 -13.85 2.04 28.75
CA SER A 159 -15.24 1.63 28.55
C SER A 159 -15.51 1.09 27.13
N GLU A 160 -16.62 0.36 26.93
CA GLU A 160 -17.03 -0.08 25.58
C GLU A 160 -17.36 1.12 24.65
N ALA A 161 -17.91 2.22 25.17
CA ALA A 161 -18.17 3.44 24.41
C ALA A 161 -16.87 4.10 23.93
N ALA A 162 -15.84 4.11 24.78
CA ALA A 162 -14.51 4.59 24.43
C ALA A 162 -13.82 3.70 23.37
N LEU A 163 -14.01 2.37 23.46
CA LEU A 163 -13.54 1.42 22.44
C LEU A 163 -14.23 1.64 21.09
N ASP A 164 -15.55 1.83 21.06
CA ASP A 164 -16.30 2.11 19.83
C ASP A 164 -15.83 3.41 19.17
N THR A 165 -15.55 4.45 19.98
CA THR A 165 -14.99 5.71 19.51
C THR A 165 -13.59 5.53 18.91
N LEU A 166 -12.70 4.80 19.59
CA LEU A 166 -11.36 4.47 19.10
C LEU A 166 -11.42 3.72 17.77
N LEU A 167 -12.27 2.71 17.67
CA LEU A 167 -12.47 1.89 16.47
C LEU A 167 -13.03 2.72 15.30
N ALA A 168 -13.98 3.62 15.56
CA ALA A 168 -14.52 4.53 14.55
C ALA A 168 -13.46 5.54 14.06
N GLN A 169 -12.61 6.06 14.95
CA GLN A 169 -11.51 6.93 14.58
C GLN A 169 -10.44 6.19 13.75
N ALA A 170 -10.06 4.97 14.17
CA ALA A 170 -9.14 4.12 13.44
C ALA A 170 -9.67 3.79 12.03
N GLN A 171 -10.97 3.51 11.90
CA GLN A 171 -11.65 3.35 10.62
C GLN A 171 -11.56 4.59 9.74
N ARG A 172 -11.90 5.77 10.27
CA ARG A 172 -11.80 7.03 9.53
C ARG A 172 -10.37 7.28 9.06
N LYS A 173 -9.38 7.05 9.93
CA LYS A 173 -7.96 7.22 9.60
C LYS A 173 -7.51 6.27 8.50
N ALA A 174 -7.92 5.00 8.56
CA ALA A 174 -7.64 4.01 7.51
C ALA A 174 -8.22 4.46 6.16
N ARG A 175 -9.49 4.88 6.14
CA ARG A 175 -10.14 5.36 4.90
C ARG A 175 -9.49 6.62 4.35
N GLN A 176 -9.13 7.58 5.22
CA GLN A 176 -8.41 8.79 4.82
C GLN A 176 -7.06 8.47 4.16
N SER A 177 -6.25 7.61 4.79
CA SER A 177 -4.96 7.20 4.23
C SER A 177 -5.12 6.47 2.90
N LEU A 178 -6.13 5.60 2.78
CA LEU A 178 -6.43 4.88 1.56
C LEU A 178 -6.89 5.81 0.43
N HIS A 179 -7.75 6.79 0.72
CA HIS A 179 -8.20 7.79 -0.25
C HIS A 179 -7.06 8.75 -0.65
N ALA A 180 -6.21 9.16 0.29
CA ALA A 180 -5.05 10.00 0.02
C ALA A 180 -4.05 9.27 -0.91
N ALA A 181 -3.79 7.99 -0.65
CA ALA A 181 -2.97 7.16 -1.52
C ALA A 181 -3.59 7.05 -2.92
N LEU A 182 -4.90 6.76 -3.01
CA LEU A 182 -5.59 6.68 -4.31
C LEU A 182 -5.51 8.00 -5.10
N ALA A 183 -5.83 9.11 -4.44
CA ALA A 183 -5.80 10.43 -5.05
C ALA A 183 -4.41 10.77 -5.57
N TRP A 184 -3.36 10.48 -4.79
CA TRP A 184 -1.98 10.67 -5.22
C TRP A 184 -1.67 9.91 -6.51
N HIS A 185 -2.07 8.64 -6.61
CA HIS A 185 -1.84 7.85 -7.83
C HIS A 185 -2.63 8.41 -9.01
N LEU A 186 -3.89 8.79 -8.80
CA LEU A 186 -4.73 9.38 -9.86
C LEU A 186 -4.14 10.70 -10.38
N LEU A 187 -3.49 11.49 -9.51
CA LEU A 187 -2.81 12.73 -9.90
C LEU A 187 -1.52 12.48 -10.68
N VAL A 188 -0.73 11.46 -10.31
CA VAL A 188 0.57 11.18 -10.96
C VAL A 188 0.42 10.37 -12.26
N THR A 189 -0.63 9.54 -12.37
CA THR A 189 -0.92 8.73 -13.57
C THR A 189 -0.93 9.53 -14.90
N PRO A 190 -1.61 10.69 -15.03
CA PRO A 190 -1.59 11.45 -16.28
C PRO A 190 -0.20 11.97 -16.66
N LEU A 191 0.62 12.34 -15.65
CA LEU A 191 2.01 12.75 -15.88
C LEU A 191 2.85 11.58 -16.42
N ALA A 192 2.60 10.37 -15.93
CA ALA A 192 3.24 9.16 -16.43
C ALA A 192 2.78 8.80 -17.86
N LEU A 193 1.49 8.92 -18.15
CA LEU A 193 0.94 8.73 -19.49
C LEU A 193 1.55 9.69 -20.53
N ALA A 194 1.79 10.93 -20.13
CA ALA A 194 2.47 11.94 -20.95
C ALA A 194 3.97 11.66 -21.16
N GLY A 195 4.53 10.67 -20.47
CA GLY A 195 5.95 10.33 -20.53
C GLY A 195 6.86 11.34 -19.83
N TRP A 196 6.34 12.13 -18.90
CA TRP A 196 7.15 13.05 -18.07
C TRP A 196 7.70 12.37 -16.83
N VAL A 197 7.13 11.23 -16.43
CA VAL A 197 7.57 10.46 -15.26
C VAL A 197 8.46 9.31 -15.72
N THR A 198 9.73 9.36 -15.33
CA THR A 198 10.68 8.27 -15.53
C THR A 198 10.44 7.15 -14.51
N PRO A 199 10.89 5.91 -14.79
CA PRO A 199 10.75 4.78 -13.87
C PRO A 199 11.29 5.02 -12.45
N TRP A 200 12.45 5.66 -12.33
CA TRP A 200 13.05 5.97 -11.03
C TRP A 200 12.22 7.01 -10.25
N LEU A 201 11.65 8.01 -10.93
CA LEU A 201 10.77 8.98 -10.32
C LEU A 201 9.48 8.33 -9.82
N ALA A 202 8.89 7.42 -10.61
CA ALA A 202 7.75 6.62 -10.18
C ALA A 202 8.06 5.86 -8.88
N ALA A 203 9.22 5.19 -8.80
CA ALA A 203 9.63 4.47 -7.59
C ALA A 203 9.73 5.37 -6.34
N ILE A 204 10.32 6.57 -6.47
CA ILE A 204 10.40 7.53 -5.36
C ILE A 204 9.01 7.96 -4.89
N THR A 205 8.10 8.26 -5.82
CA THR A 205 6.74 8.69 -5.45
C THR A 205 5.97 7.60 -4.68
N MET A 206 6.18 6.32 -5.00
CA MET A 206 5.59 5.18 -4.30
C MET A 206 6.13 5.01 -2.88
N LEU A 207 7.45 5.18 -2.72
CA LEU A 207 8.11 5.16 -1.42
C LEU A 207 7.60 6.31 -0.54
N VAL A 208 7.55 7.54 -1.08
CA VAL A 208 7.07 8.72 -0.37
C VAL A 208 5.61 8.56 0.06
N SER A 209 4.74 8.04 -0.81
CA SER A 209 3.34 7.78 -0.47
C SER A 209 3.20 6.77 0.68
N SER A 210 3.96 5.68 0.63
CA SER A 210 3.95 4.64 1.68
C SER A 210 4.48 5.16 3.01
N LEU A 211 5.59 5.93 2.98
CA LEU A 211 6.14 6.60 4.16
C LEU A 211 5.18 7.62 4.74
N ALA A 212 4.50 8.42 3.91
CA ALA A 212 3.52 9.40 4.36
C ALA A 212 2.36 8.72 5.11
N VAL A 213 1.84 7.60 4.60
CA VAL A 213 0.79 6.81 5.28
C VAL A 213 1.30 6.25 6.61
N ALA A 214 2.51 5.67 6.63
CA ALA A 214 3.12 5.13 7.84
C ALA A 214 3.37 6.21 8.90
N CYS A 215 3.96 7.35 8.52
CA CYS A 215 4.19 8.50 9.40
C CYS A 215 2.87 9.08 9.93
N ASN A 216 1.84 9.16 9.10
CA ASN A 216 0.52 9.62 9.50
C ASN A 216 -0.14 8.70 10.54
N ALA A 217 0.01 7.37 10.38
CA ALA A 217 -0.45 6.39 11.36
C ALA A 217 0.36 6.44 12.67
N TRP A 218 1.69 6.62 12.57
CA TRP A 218 2.60 6.74 13.70
C TRP A 218 2.35 8.01 14.54
N ARG A 219 2.14 9.15 13.89
CA ARG A 219 1.77 10.42 14.55
C ARG A 219 0.45 10.29 15.31
N TRP A 220 -0.50 9.54 14.77
CA TRP A 220 -1.78 9.27 15.44
C TRP A 220 -1.62 8.31 16.62
N ALA A 221 -0.77 7.29 16.50
CA ALA A 221 -0.45 6.37 17.60
C ALA A 221 0.21 7.09 18.81
N ARG A 222 1.02 8.12 18.55
CA ARG A 222 1.70 8.92 19.60
C ARG A 222 0.85 10.06 20.18
N ARG A 223 -0.41 10.22 19.75
CA ARG A 223 -1.29 11.25 20.29
C ARG A 223 -1.79 10.81 21.67
N ASP A 224 -1.87 11.75 22.63
CA ASP A 224 -2.43 11.47 23.94
C ASP A 224 -3.94 11.19 23.83
N TRP A 225 -4.32 9.96 24.15
CA TRP A 225 -5.71 9.48 24.08
C TRP A 225 -6.52 9.76 25.34
N SER A 226 -5.87 10.19 26.43
CA SER A 226 -6.49 10.40 27.73
C SER A 226 -7.71 11.32 27.67
N ALA A 227 -7.61 12.45 26.96
CA ALA A 227 -8.70 13.41 26.82
C ALA A 227 -9.88 12.89 25.98
N ASP A 228 -9.59 12.19 24.88
CA ASP A 228 -10.60 11.63 23.97
C ASP A 228 -11.37 10.48 24.65
N LEU A 229 -10.69 9.65 25.44
CA LEU A 229 -11.29 8.57 26.21
C LEU A 229 -12.12 9.10 27.39
N ALA A 230 -11.62 10.11 28.11
CA ALA A 230 -12.35 10.74 29.21
C ALA A 230 -13.66 11.41 28.76
N CYS A 231 -13.67 12.00 27.56
CA CYS A 231 -14.88 12.58 26.97
C CYS A 231 -15.92 11.50 26.59
N ALA A 232 -15.47 10.34 26.10
CA ALA A 232 -16.34 9.21 25.79
C ALA A 232 -16.90 8.50 27.04
N GLU A 233 -16.24 8.65 28.19
CA GLU A 233 -16.66 8.07 29.49
C GLU A 233 -17.59 8.99 30.29
N ALA A 234 -17.78 10.25 29.89
CA ALA A 234 -18.63 11.20 30.60
C ALA A 234 -20.12 10.76 30.54
N PRO A 235 -20.82 10.64 31.69
CA PRO A 235 -22.22 10.23 31.72
C PRO A 235 -23.10 11.31 31.09
N GLY A 236 -23.60 11.06 29.87
CA GLY A 236 -24.50 11.96 29.15
C GLY A 236 -24.31 12.04 27.62
N SER A 237 -23.37 11.29 27.03
CA SER A 237 -23.07 11.33 25.59
C SER A 237 -23.58 10.14 24.77
N ALA A 238 -24.58 9.40 25.27
CA ALA A 238 -25.36 8.49 24.42
C ALA A 238 -26.49 9.28 23.74
N PRO A 239 -26.69 9.15 22.40
CA PRO A 239 -27.88 9.69 21.73
C PRO A 239 -29.16 8.96 22.17
#